data_AF-A0A3D2TIM7-F1
#
_entry.id   AF-A0A3D2TIM7-F1
#
_cell.length_a   1.000
_cell.length_b   1.000
_cell.length_c   1.000
_cell.angle_alpha   90.00
_cell.angle_beta   90.00
_cell.angle_gamma   90.00
#
_symmetry.space_group_name_H-M   'P 1'
#
loop_
_entity.id
_entity.type
_entity.pdbx_description
1 polymer ?
#
loop_
_entity_poly.entity_id
_entity_poly.type
_entity_poly.pdbx_seq_one_letter_code
_entity_poly.pdbx_strand_id
1 'polypeptide(L)'
;MRLVIAMLSHLFYFGKFCLRFIIWVGCLSGLLSATQDCRASDRVVYSGSDGAQNGKHVVLLTGDEEYRSEEGLVQLAKILSFQHGFRTTVLFAIDPKDGTINPDVNNSLPGAEALASADAIVLGLRFRHYSDEVMQSFVEAYLAGKPIVAVRTSTHAFKYPPDSKSKYARYSFNSKEWPGGFGRQVLGETWVDHWGTNHQEATRGIPVEEARHHPLLRGVGKMFVPTGAYKVNPMSDSTILVRGQVLAGTTPGALPLPEKNDP
;
A
#
# COMPACT_ATOMS: atom_id res chain seq x y z
N MET A 1 -30.84 27.59 69.01
CA MET A 1 -31.89 26.68 69.53
C MET A 1 -31.32 25.26 69.51
N ARG A 2 -31.06 24.68 70.71
CA ARG A 2 -30.39 23.39 71.03
C ARG A 2 -28.94 23.24 70.51
N LEU A 3 -27.85 23.50 71.24
CA LEU A 3 -27.37 23.16 72.60
C LEU A 3 -26.95 21.68 72.79
N VAL A 4 -25.75 21.50 73.40
CA VAL A 4 -25.11 20.36 74.13
C VAL A 4 -23.77 20.02 73.43
N ILE A 5 -22.54 20.30 73.90
CA ILE A 5 -21.83 20.36 75.21
C ILE A 5 -21.80 19.03 75.99
N ALA A 6 -20.64 18.38 76.04
CA ALA A 6 -20.16 17.61 77.21
C ALA A 6 -18.61 17.45 77.11
N MET A 7 -17.85 18.14 77.97
CA MET A 7 -17.15 17.65 79.20
C MET A 7 -15.75 17.07 78.91
N LEU A 8 -14.67 17.79 79.28
CA LEU A 8 -13.91 17.74 80.56
C LEU A 8 -13.12 16.42 80.70
N SER A 9 -11.79 16.37 80.85
CA SER A 9 -10.95 16.89 81.95
C SER A 9 -9.51 16.36 81.73
N HIS A 10 -8.48 17.22 81.71
CA HIS A 10 -7.44 17.42 82.73
C HIS A 10 -6.45 16.28 83.08
N LEU A 11 -5.16 16.64 82.88
CA LEU A 11 -3.93 16.28 83.60
C LEU A 11 -3.33 14.87 83.49
N PHE A 12 -2.06 14.82 83.03
CA PHE A 12 -0.84 14.31 83.70
C PHE A 12 0.20 13.97 82.59
N TYR A 13 1.21 14.82 82.35
CA TYR A 13 2.55 14.88 82.97
C TYR A 13 3.60 13.98 82.29
N PHE A 14 4.56 14.66 81.64
CA PHE A 14 5.98 14.33 81.42
C PHE A 14 6.40 13.05 80.68
N GLY A 15 7.13 13.24 79.57
CA GLY A 15 8.02 12.21 79.06
C GLY A 15 8.66 12.47 77.70
N LYS A 16 9.77 13.22 77.69
CA LYS A 16 10.90 13.17 76.73
C LYS A 16 10.71 13.74 75.32
N PHE A 17 11.35 14.90 75.16
CA PHE A 17 12.12 15.30 73.98
C PHE A 17 12.76 14.11 73.25
N CYS A 18 12.50 13.95 71.95
CA CYS A 18 13.56 13.74 70.95
C CYS A 18 13.00 13.85 69.52
N LEU A 19 13.28 15.00 68.93
CA LEU A 19 13.59 15.24 67.51
C LEU A 19 13.58 14.00 66.59
N ARG A 20 12.57 13.89 65.72
CA ARG A 20 12.65 13.24 64.40
C ARG A 20 11.46 13.68 63.54
N PHE A 21 11.58 14.87 62.96
CA PHE A 21 11.08 15.10 61.61
C PHE A 21 11.75 14.07 60.69
N ILE A 22 11.04 13.60 59.66
CA ILE A 22 11.52 12.94 58.42
C ILE A 22 10.82 11.59 58.14
N ILE A 23 10.14 11.58 56.98
CA ILE A 23 9.64 10.44 56.17
C ILE A 23 8.36 9.77 56.67
N TRP A 24 7.22 10.32 56.22
CA TRP A 24 6.03 9.52 55.86
C TRP A 24 5.36 10.14 54.62
N VAL A 25 6.11 10.18 53.51
CA VAL A 25 5.57 10.39 52.15
C VAL A 25 6.39 9.47 51.24
N GLY A 26 5.94 8.24 51.04
CA GLY A 26 6.70 7.29 50.25
C GLY A 26 6.08 5.90 50.17
N CYS A 27 4.86 5.81 49.65
CA CYS A 27 4.31 4.53 49.15
C CYS A 27 3.12 4.73 48.18
N LEU A 28 3.17 5.78 47.35
CA LEU A 28 2.16 5.97 46.29
C LEU A 28 2.79 6.48 44.98
N SER A 29 3.97 5.96 44.64
CA SER A 29 4.74 6.38 43.47
C SER A 29 5.26 5.15 42.73
N GLY A 30 4.36 4.30 42.22
CA GLY A 30 4.78 3.02 41.67
C GLY A 30 3.79 2.32 40.75
N LEU A 31 2.84 3.04 40.16
CA LEU A 31 2.15 2.60 38.95
C LEU A 31 2.08 3.78 37.99
N LEU A 32 3.22 4.13 37.39
CA LEU A 32 3.15 4.72 36.06
C LEU A 32 2.63 3.60 35.16
N SER A 33 1.33 3.64 34.84
CA SER A 33 0.80 2.92 33.69
C SER A 33 1.68 3.28 32.50
N ALA A 34 2.53 2.34 32.09
CA ALA A 34 3.08 2.36 30.75
C ALA A 34 1.86 2.22 29.82
N THR A 35 1.36 3.35 29.33
CA THR A 35 0.50 3.34 28.16
C THR A 35 1.38 2.85 27.03
N GLN A 36 1.43 1.52 26.84
CA GLN A 36 1.90 0.97 25.59
C GLN A 36 0.98 1.57 24.53
N ASP A 37 1.55 2.49 23.75
CA ASP A 37 0.94 3.07 22.59
C ASP A 37 0.73 1.89 21.62
N CYS A 38 -0.43 1.22 21.73
CA CYS A 38 -0.82 0.11 20.87
C CYS A 38 -1.20 0.69 19.52
N ARG A 39 -0.22 1.28 18.84
CA ARG A 39 -0.38 1.69 17.45
C ARG A 39 -0.47 0.42 16.62
N ALA A 40 -1.50 0.35 15.78
CA ALA A 40 -1.60 -0.69 14.78
C ALA A 40 -0.32 -0.68 13.92
N SER A 41 0.10 -1.86 13.46
CA SER A 41 1.26 -1.95 12.58
C SER A 41 0.99 -1.17 11.29
N ASP A 42 2.01 -0.44 10.82
CA ASP A 42 2.02 0.32 9.56
C ASP A 42 2.11 -0.55 8.30
N ARG A 43 2.24 -1.87 8.49
CA ARG A 43 2.44 -2.86 7.45
C ARG A 43 1.88 -4.22 7.87
N VAL A 44 1.77 -5.13 6.91
CA VAL A 44 1.44 -6.53 7.16
C VAL A 44 2.54 -7.42 6.62
N VAL A 45 3.00 -8.38 7.43
CA VAL A 45 4.03 -9.35 7.04
C VAL A 45 3.47 -10.76 7.17
N TYR A 46 3.60 -11.54 6.09
CA TYR A 46 3.33 -12.98 6.08
C TYR A 46 4.64 -13.72 5.83
N SER A 47 4.91 -14.77 6.61
CA SER A 47 6.17 -15.54 6.55
C SER A 47 6.01 -16.92 5.90
N GLY A 48 4.84 -17.21 5.32
CA GLY A 48 4.48 -18.53 4.77
C GLY A 48 3.87 -19.45 5.82
N SER A 49 3.36 -20.60 5.36
CA SER A 49 2.97 -21.73 6.22
C SER A 49 4.20 -22.52 6.66
N ASP A 50 4.14 -23.14 7.83
CA ASP A 50 5.23 -23.98 8.35
C ASP A 50 5.62 -25.06 7.31
N GLY A 51 6.89 -25.07 6.93
CA GLY A 51 7.45 -26.01 5.95
C GLY A 51 7.40 -25.60 4.47
N ALA A 52 6.79 -24.46 4.13
CA ALA A 52 6.65 -24.01 2.73
C ALA A 52 7.57 -22.85 2.33
N GLN A 53 8.53 -22.43 3.15
CA GLN A 53 9.35 -21.24 2.86
C GLN A 53 10.19 -21.43 1.59
N ASN A 54 10.00 -20.56 0.59
CA ASN A 54 10.78 -20.59 -0.65
C ASN A 54 12.05 -19.71 -0.60
N GLY A 55 12.30 -19.07 0.53
CA GLY A 55 13.47 -18.22 0.78
C GLY A 55 13.46 -16.87 0.07
N LYS A 56 12.34 -16.47 -0.56
CA LYS A 56 12.21 -15.23 -1.31
C LYS A 56 11.23 -14.25 -0.66
N HIS A 57 11.53 -12.96 -0.80
CA HIS A 57 10.75 -11.87 -0.21
C HIS A 57 10.09 -11.00 -1.29
N VAL A 58 8.77 -10.92 -1.28
CA VAL A 58 8.00 -10.03 -2.16
C VAL A 58 7.48 -8.83 -1.37
N VAL A 59 7.75 -7.62 -1.84
CA VAL A 59 7.23 -6.39 -1.22
C VAL A 59 6.13 -5.81 -2.10
N LEU A 60 4.96 -5.59 -1.51
CA LEU A 60 3.76 -5.11 -2.20
C LEU A 60 3.45 -3.69 -1.73
N LEU A 61 3.36 -2.75 -2.66
CA LEU A 61 3.15 -1.32 -2.37
C LEU A 61 1.71 -0.96 -2.72
N THR A 62 0.95 -0.53 -1.71
CA THR A 62 -0.42 -0.07 -1.86
C THR A 62 -0.48 1.46 -1.81
N GLY A 63 -1.51 2.03 -2.44
CA GLY A 63 -1.65 3.47 -2.62
C GLY A 63 -2.39 3.78 -3.91
N ASP A 64 -3.41 3.00 -4.23
CA ASP A 64 -4.37 3.26 -5.28
C ASP A 64 -5.76 3.26 -4.64
N GLU A 65 -6.29 4.47 -4.44
CA GLU A 65 -7.59 4.76 -3.86
C GLU A 65 -8.75 4.38 -4.80
N GLU A 66 -8.51 4.34 -6.11
CA GLU A 66 -9.53 4.09 -7.12
C GLU A 66 -9.92 2.61 -7.15
N TYR A 67 -8.94 1.70 -7.07
CA TYR A 67 -9.16 0.25 -7.11
C TYR A 67 -8.84 -0.47 -5.79
N ARG A 68 -8.63 0.28 -4.71
CA ARG A 68 -8.50 -0.24 -3.34
C ARG A 68 -7.38 -1.27 -3.22
N SER A 69 -6.18 -0.88 -3.66
CA SER A 69 -4.99 -1.74 -3.64
C SER A 69 -4.69 -2.35 -2.26
N GLU A 70 -5.03 -1.65 -1.17
CA GLU A 70 -4.90 -2.08 0.21
C GLU A 70 -5.78 -3.28 0.57
N GLU A 71 -6.82 -3.56 -0.20
CA GLU A 71 -7.65 -4.75 -0.07
C GLU A 71 -7.11 -5.87 -0.97
N GLY A 72 -6.90 -5.57 -2.25
CA GLY A 72 -6.49 -6.55 -3.26
C GLY A 72 -5.10 -7.12 -3.03
N LEU A 73 -4.10 -6.26 -2.76
CA LEU A 73 -2.71 -6.71 -2.58
C LEU A 73 -2.50 -7.46 -1.27
N VAL A 74 -3.31 -7.22 -0.24
CA VAL A 74 -3.28 -8.03 0.99
C VAL A 74 -3.70 -9.47 0.72
N GLN A 75 -4.74 -9.68 -0.11
CA GLN A 75 -5.15 -11.03 -0.49
C GLN A 75 -4.12 -11.70 -1.40
N LEU A 76 -3.54 -10.96 -2.35
CA LEU A 76 -2.44 -11.47 -3.18
C LEU A 76 -1.24 -11.89 -2.32
N ALA A 77 -0.85 -11.07 -1.33
CA ALA A 77 0.23 -11.37 -0.42
C ALA A 77 -0.02 -12.67 0.36
N LYS A 78 -1.25 -12.89 0.84
CA LYS A 78 -1.64 -14.16 1.48
C LYS A 78 -1.51 -15.34 0.54
N ILE A 79 -1.98 -15.23 -0.71
CA ILE A 79 -1.87 -16.32 -1.69
C ILE A 79 -0.40 -16.64 -1.96
N LEU A 80 0.41 -15.62 -2.27
CA LEU A 80 1.86 -15.76 -2.47
C LEU A 80 2.54 -16.41 -1.27
N SER A 81 2.15 -16.01 -0.06
CA SER A 81 2.79 -16.52 1.15
C SER A 81 2.36 -17.95 1.48
N PHE A 82 1.07 -18.22 1.59
CA PHE A 82 0.56 -19.50 2.08
C PHE A 82 0.52 -20.60 1.02
N GLN A 83 0.39 -20.27 -0.27
CA GLN A 83 0.36 -21.27 -1.34
C GLN A 83 1.71 -21.45 -2.03
N HIS A 84 2.55 -20.40 -2.06
CA HIS A 84 3.82 -20.42 -2.78
C HIS A 84 5.05 -20.22 -1.90
N GLY A 85 4.88 -19.95 -0.60
CA GLY A 85 6.00 -19.94 0.33
C GLY A 85 6.78 -18.65 0.42
N PHE A 86 6.34 -17.59 -0.27
CA PHE A 86 7.03 -16.31 -0.22
C PHE A 86 6.88 -15.68 1.16
N ARG A 87 7.95 -15.08 1.68
CA ARG A 87 7.77 -14.00 2.65
C ARG A 87 7.16 -12.83 1.89
N THR A 88 6.11 -12.22 2.42
CA THR A 88 5.50 -11.03 1.80
C THR A 88 5.36 -9.91 2.80
N THR A 89 5.71 -8.69 2.39
CA THR A 89 5.45 -7.47 3.18
C THR A 89 4.54 -6.56 2.36
N VAL A 90 3.39 -6.19 2.91
CA VAL A 90 2.47 -5.21 2.32
C VAL A 90 2.68 -3.87 3.02
N LEU A 91 3.02 -2.84 2.25
CA LEU A 91 3.21 -1.47 2.70
C LEU A 91 2.00 -0.63 2.31
N PHE A 92 1.53 0.19 3.24
CA PHE A 92 0.32 1.00 3.06
C PHE A 92 0.61 2.50 3.03
N ALA A 93 -0.27 3.24 2.37
CA ALA A 93 -0.42 4.66 2.66
C ALA A 93 -1.08 4.83 4.02
N ILE A 94 -0.35 5.43 4.97
CA ILE A 94 -0.82 5.65 6.34
C ILE A 94 -1.07 7.14 6.57
N ASP A 95 -2.23 7.50 7.11
CA ASP A 95 -2.51 8.86 7.53
C ASP A 95 -1.70 9.20 8.79
N PRO A 96 -0.79 10.19 8.73
CA PRO A 96 0.04 10.54 9.88
C PRO A 96 -0.75 11.16 11.04
N LYS A 97 -2.01 11.58 10.82
CA LYS A 97 -2.83 12.22 11.85
C LYS A 97 -3.34 11.21 12.88
N ASP A 98 -3.72 10.02 12.43
CA ASP A 98 -4.36 9.01 13.29
C ASP A 98 -3.79 7.59 13.12
N GLY A 99 -2.86 7.39 12.18
CA GLY A 99 -2.21 6.10 11.94
C GLY A 99 -3.06 5.10 11.16
N THR A 100 -4.19 5.52 10.58
CA THR A 100 -5.06 4.64 9.79
C THR A 100 -4.53 4.41 8.37
N ILE A 101 -4.91 3.29 7.75
CA ILE A 101 -4.67 3.07 6.32
C ILE A 101 -5.58 4.02 5.54
N ASN A 102 -4.98 4.92 4.77
CA ASN A 102 -5.69 5.92 3.98
C ASN A 102 -5.03 6.07 2.60
N PRO A 103 -5.59 5.45 1.55
CA PRO A 103 -5.03 5.52 0.20
C PRO A 103 -5.13 6.93 -0.42
N ASP A 104 -5.93 7.84 0.12
CA ASP A 104 -5.96 9.25 -0.34
C ASP A 104 -4.73 10.05 0.10
N VAL A 105 -3.97 9.55 1.08
CA VAL A 105 -2.69 10.14 1.49
C VAL A 105 -1.59 9.70 0.51
N ASN A 106 -1.32 10.56 -0.46
CA ASN A 106 -0.44 10.23 -1.60
C ASN A 106 1.07 10.35 -1.33
N ASN A 107 1.47 10.85 -0.16
CA ASN A 107 2.86 11.14 0.19
C ASN A 107 3.41 10.28 1.34
N SER A 108 2.71 9.19 1.69
CA SER A 108 3.03 8.30 2.80
C SER A 108 3.25 6.87 2.34
N LEU A 109 4.37 6.26 2.76
CA LEU A 109 4.66 4.84 2.58
C LEU A 109 5.70 4.40 3.65
N PRO A 110 5.32 4.41 4.94
CA PRO A 110 6.20 3.91 5.99
C PRO A 110 6.59 2.46 5.70
N GLY A 111 7.81 2.09 6.08
CA GLY A 111 8.33 0.75 5.84
C GLY A 111 9.02 0.53 4.50
N ALA A 112 9.23 1.59 3.71
CA ALA A 112 9.92 1.55 2.43
C ALA A 112 11.33 0.91 2.52
N GLU A 113 11.98 0.91 3.69
CA GLU A 113 13.26 0.21 3.91
C GLU A 113 13.19 -1.30 3.64
N ALA A 114 11.99 -1.91 3.71
CA ALA A 114 11.78 -3.30 3.35
C ALA A 114 12.16 -3.60 1.89
N LEU A 115 12.07 -2.61 1.00
CA LEU A 115 12.44 -2.71 -0.42
C LEU A 115 13.90 -3.10 -0.63
N ALA A 116 14.80 -2.75 0.30
CA ALA A 116 16.21 -3.14 0.21
C ALA A 116 16.38 -4.67 0.20
N SER A 117 15.55 -5.38 0.96
CA SER A 117 15.56 -6.85 1.09
C SER A 117 14.63 -7.59 0.12
N ALA A 118 13.88 -6.88 -0.72
CA ALA A 118 12.95 -7.50 -1.66
C ALA A 118 13.69 -8.31 -2.74
N ASP A 119 13.16 -9.45 -3.14
CA ASP A 119 13.52 -10.19 -4.35
C ASP A 119 12.59 -9.82 -5.53
N ALA A 120 11.37 -9.32 -5.25
CA ALA A 120 10.42 -8.84 -6.25
C ALA A 120 9.50 -7.77 -5.65
N ILE A 121 8.93 -6.92 -6.50
CA ILE A 121 8.05 -5.82 -6.11
C ILE A 121 6.71 -5.93 -6.83
N VAL A 122 5.60 -5.74 -6.12
CA VAL A 122 4.26 -5.61 -6.71
C VAL A 122 3.74 -4.19 -6.46
N LEU A 123 3.29 -3.51 -7.52
CA LEU A 123 2.81 -2.13 -7.45
C LEU A 123 1.30 -2.07 -7.65
N GLY A 124 0.61 -1.50 -6.67
CA GLY A 124 -0.77 -1.02 -6.76
C GLY A 124 -0.80 0.45 -6.35
N LEU A 125 -0.18 1.30 -7.18
CA LEU A 125 0.03 2.71 -6.88
C LEU A 125 -0.68 3.62 -7.90
N ARG A 126 -1.07 4.81 -7.43
CA ARG A 126 -1.65 5.85 -8.28
C ARG A 126 -1.21 7.23 -7.85
N PHE A 127 -0.59 8.04 -8.71
CA PHE A 127 -0.34 9.47 -8.41
C PHE A 127 0.32 9.78 -7.05
N ARG A 128 1.24 8.93 -6.60
CA ARG A 128 2.01 9.13 -5.38
C ARG A 128 2.98 10.30 -5.54
N HIS A 129 3.20 11.01 -4.44
CA HIS A 129 4.18 12.09 -4.32
C HIS A 129 4.97 11.88 -3.03
N TYR A 130 5.77 10.81 -3.01
CA TYR A 130 6.58 10.45 -1.85
C TYR A 130 7.73 11.42 -1.63
N SER A 131 8.24 11.45 -0.39
CA SER A 131 9.49 12.14 -0.07
C SER A 131 10.67 11.54 -0.85
N ASP A 132 11.77 12.28 -0.94
CA ASP A 132 12.96 11.84 -1.66
C ASP A 132 13.58 10.59 -1.02
N GLU A 133 13.45 10.40 0.29
CA GLU A 133 13.97 9.22 1.01
C GLU A 133 13.19 7.95 0.66
N VAL A 134 11.86 8.04 0.63
CA VAL A 134 10.98 6.92 0.22
C VAL A 134 11.21 6.61 -1.25
N MET A 135 11.28 7.64 -2.11
CA MET A 135 11.61 7.44 -3.52
C MET A 135 12.98 6.81 -3.70
N GLN A 136 13.98 7.19 -2.92
CA GLN A 136 15.31 6.60 -2.99
C GLN A 136 15.27 5.09 -2.73
N SER A 137 14.55 4.66 -1.69
CA SER A 137 14.39 3.24 -1.39
C SER A 137 13.75 2.47 -2.55
N PHE A 138 12.75 3.06 -3.21
CA PHE A 138 12.12 2.49 -4.40
C PHE A 138 13.06 2.44 -5.61
N VAL A 139 13.77 3.55 -5.88
CA VAL A 139 14.65 3.70 -7.03
C VAL A 139 15.83 2.75 -6.95
N GLU A 140 16.47 2.65 -5.78
CA GLU A 140 17.55 1.69 -5.53
C GLU A 140 17.08 0.26 -5.73
N ALA A 141 15.86 -0.07 -5.28
CA ALA A 141 15.32 -1.41 -5.41
C ALA A 141 15.10 -1.84 -6.87
N TYR A 142 14.47 -1.01 -7.71
CA TYR A 142 14.27 -1.42 -9.11
C TYR A 142 15.54 -1.30 -9.95
N LEU A 143 16.42 -0.31 -9.69
CA LEU A 143 17.70 -0.20 -10.39
C LEU A 143 18.66 -1.35 -10.05
N ALA A 144 18.48 -2.02 -8.91
CA ALA A 144 19.15 -3.28 -8.61
C ALA A 144 18.65 -4.47 -9.47
N GLY A 145 17.72 -4.25 -10.41
CA GLY A 145 17.20 -5.27 -11.31
C GLY A 145 16.10 -6.13 -10.71
N LYS A 146 15.48 -5.69 -9.61
CA LYS A 146 14.39 -6.43 -8.97
C LYS A 146 13.16 -6.45 -9.89
N PRO A 147 12.59 -7.63 -10.21
CA PRO A 147 11.41 -7.72 -11.08
C PRO A 147 10.22 -6.99 -10.46
N ILE A 148 9.45 -6.32 -11.33
CA ILE A 148 8.23 -5.58 -10.98
C ILE A 148 7.02 -6.23 -11.62
N VAL A 149 5.97 -6.44 -10.82
CA VAL A 149 4.61 -6.69 -11.30
C VAL A 149 3.77 -5.45 -10.99
N ALA A 150 3.37 -4.72 -12.02
CA ALA A 150 2.55 -3.53 -11.88
C ALA A 150 1.10 -3.84 -12.24
N VAL A 151 0.18 -3.69 -11.28
CA VAL A 151 -1.26 -3.78 -11.55
C VAL A 151 -1.82 -2.39 -11.80
N ARG A 152 -2.97 -2.32 -12.47
CA ARG A 152 -3.74 -1.07 -12.62
C ARG A 152 -3.90 -0.42 -11.23
N THR A 153 -3.56 0.86 -11.05
CA THR A 153 -3.23 1.92 -12.02
C THR A 153 -1.74 2.28 -12.21
N SER A 154 -0.81 1.38 -11.90
CA SER A 154 0.61 1.71 -11.68
C SER A 154 1.39 2.25 -12.89
N THR A 155 0.82 2.27 -14.11
CA THR A 155 1.38 3.01 -15.26
C THR A 155 1.49 4.52 -14.98
N HIS A 156 0.76 5.04 -14.00
CA HIS A 156 0.88 6.41 -13.51
C HIS A 156 1.05 6.45 -11.99
N ALA A 157 1.95 5.61 -11.49
CA ALA A 157 2.25 5.49 -10.07
C ALA A 157 2.64 6.81 -9.39
N PHE A 158 3.31 7.73 -10.11
CA PHE A 158 3.83 8.97 -9.52
C PHE A 158 3.29 10.22 -10.20
N LYS A 159 3.01 11.26 -9.41
CA LYS A 159 2.57 12.58 -9.87
C LYS A 159 3.20 13.68 -9.02
N TYR A 160 4.13 14.41 -9.61
CA TYR A 160 4.80 15.54 -8.97
C TYR A 160 4.20 16.87 -9.46
N PRO A 161 4.11 17.89 -8.59
CA PRO A 161 3.81 19.26 -9.02
C PRO A 161 4.85 19.78 -10.04
N PRO A 162 4.46 20.63 -11.00
CA PRO A 162 5.38 21.16 -12.02
C PRO A 162 6.58 21.93 -11.45
N ASP A 163 6.44 22.50 -10.25
CA ASP A 163 7.46 23.29 -9.55
C ASP A 163 8.22 22.49 -8.48
N SER A 164 7.97 21.18 -8.37
CA SER A 164 8.61 20.31 -7.39
C SER A 164 10.14 20.40 -7.46
N LYS A 165 10.76 20.46 -6.28
CA LYS A 165 12.22 20.46 -6.12
C LYS A 165 12.78 19.06 -5.86
N SER A 166 11.92 18.04 -5.83
CA SER A 166 12.34 16.65 -5.70
C SER A 166 13.26 16.27 -6.86
N LYS A 167 14.38 15.62 -6.56
CA LYS A 167 15.24 15.04 -7.60
C LYS A 167 14.55 13.92 -8.39
N TYR A 168 13.40 13.44 -7.92
CA TYR A 168 12.56 12.43 -8.58
C TYR A 168 11.37 13.03 -9.32
N ALA A 169 11.25 14.36 -9.45
CA ALA A 169 10.15 15.00 -10.17
C ALA A 169 9.96 14.45 -11.60
N ARG A 170 11.06 14.04 -12.26
CA ARG A 170 11.02 13.43 -13.60
C ARG A 170 10.28 12.09 -13.69
N TYR A 171 10.01 11.42 -12.55
CA TYR A 171 9.25 10.16 -12.49
C TYR A 171 7.75 10.37 -12.66
N SER A 172 7.28 11.61 -12.52
CA SER A 172 5.88 11.97 -12.73
C SER A 172 5.38 11.48 -14.09
N PHE A 173 4.20 10.87 -14.12
CA PHE A 173 3.62 10.29 -15.36
C PHE A 173 3.50 11.30 -16.52
N ASN A 174 3.41 12.59 -16.19
CA ASN A 174 3.32 13.72 -17.11
C ASN A 174 4.64 14.52 -17.23
N SER A 175 5.77 13.93 -16.85
CA SER A 175 7.09 14.54 -16.95
C SER A 175 7.44 14.88 -18.40
N LYS A 176 8.08 16.04 -18.59
CA LYS A 176 8.62 16.49 -19.89
C LYS A 176 10.08 16.06 -20.10
N GLU A 177 10.86 15.97 -19.02
CA GLU A 177 12.24 15.48 -19.06
C GLU A 177 12.28 13.98 -19.37
N TRP A 178 11.35 13.25 -18.77
CA TRP A 178 11.17 11.82 -18.98
C TRP A 178 9.73 11.59 -19.47
N PRO A 179 9.48 11.67 -20.80
CA PRO A 179 8.14 11.55 -21.35
C PRO A 179 7.43 10.28 -20.87
N GLY A 180 6.27 10.46 -20.25
CA GLY A 180 5.48 9.38 -19.66
C GLY A 180 5.97 8.88 -18.29
N GLY A 181 7.02 9.49 -17.74
CA GLY A 181 7.55 9.24 -16.40
C GLY A 181 7.99 7.80 -16.16
N PHE A 182 7.96 7.38 -14.89
CA PHE A 182 8.29 6.02 -14.48
C PHE A 182 7.52 4.95 -15.27
N GLY A 183 6.21 5.16 -15.47
CA GLY A 183 5.38 4.20 -16.17
C GLY A 183 5.90 3.90 -17.56
N ARG A 184 6.08 4.94 -18.40
CA ARG A 184 6.57 4.73 -19.76
C ARG A 184 7.99 4.19 -19.79
N GLN A 185 8.87 4.73 -18.95
CA GLN A 185 10.31 4.49 -19.02
C GLN A 185 10.73 3.17 -18.38
N VAL A 186 9.93 2.62 -17.46
CA VAL A 186 10.25 1.38 -16.73
C VAL A 186 9.21 0.29 -16.98
N LEU A 187 7.91 0.61 -16.96
CA LEU A 187 6.84 -0.38 -17.16
C LEU A 187 6.43 -0.56 -18.63
N GLY A 188 6.93 0.31 -19.51
CA GLY A 188 6.61 0.33 -20.93
C GLY A 188 5.33 1.06 -21.30
N GLU A 189 4.61 1.66 -20.33
CA GLU A 189 3.47 2.53 -20.64
C GLU A 189 3.10 3.53 -19.51
N THR A 190 2.56 4.69 -19.88
CA THR A 190 2.00 5.73 -19.00
C THR A 190 0.47 5.80 -19.08
N TRP A 191 -0.16 6.73 -18.35
CA TRP A 191 -1.57 7.02 -18.54
C TRP A 191 -1.81 7.68 -19.91
N VAL A 192 -2.62 7.03 -20.76
CA VAL A 192 -2.99 7.53 -22.09
C VAL A 192 -4.43 8.02 -22.08
N ASP A 193 -5.38 7.11 -21.93
CA ASP A 193 -6.83 7.39 -21.93
C ASP A 193 -7.61 6.14 -21.47
N HIS A 194 -8.92 6.28 -21.27
CA HIS A 194 -9.84 5.16 -21.11
C HIS A 194 -10.13 4.46 -22.45
N TRP A 195 -10.29 3.14 -22.40
CA TRP A 195 -10.76 2.30 -23.51
C TRP A 195 -12.12 1.70 -23.15
N GLY A 196 -13.16 2.24 -23.77
CA GLY A 196 -14.54 2.01 -23.40
C GLY A 196 -15.08 3.03 -22.37
N THR A 197 -16.39 3.13 -22.30
CA THR A 197 -17.11 4.08 -21.45
C THR A 197 -17.38 3.48 -20.08
N ASN A 198 -16.85 4.11 -19.02
CA ASN A 198 -17.03 3.63 -17.65
C ASN A 198 -18.52 3.48 -17.29
N HIS A 199 -18.85 2.43 -16.53
CA HIS A 199 -20.20 2.07 -16.09
C HIS A 199 -21.22 1.69 -17.18
N GLN A 200 -20.86 1.80 -18.46
CA GLN A 200 -21.73 1.45 -19.59
C GLN A 200 -21.19 0.23 -20.34
N GLU A 201 -19.87 0.09 -20.39
CA GLU A 201 -19.18 -0.93 -21.17
C GLU A 201 -18.26 -1.77 -20.28
N ALA A 202 -18.09 -3.02 -20.68
CA ALA A 202 -17.20 -3.98 -20.06
C ALA A 202 -16.04 -4.32 -20.99
N THR A 203 -15.02 -4.96 -20.42
CA THR A 203 -13.88 -5.46 -21.18
C THR A 203 -13.73 -6.96 -21.01
N ARG A 204 -13.57 -7.66 -22.13
CA ARG A 204 -13.12 -9.06 -22.15
C ARG A 204 -11.64 -9.11 -22.48
N GLY A 205 -10.87 -9.89 -21.73
CA GLY A 205 -9.48 -10.19 -22.09
C GLY A 205 -9.43 -11.33 -23.11
N ILE A 206 -8.74 -11.13 -24.23
CA ILE A 206 -8.54 -12.13 -25.27
C ILE A 206 -7.04 -12.39 -25.41
N PRO A 207 -6.55 -13.60 -25.08
CA PRO A 207 -5.18 -13.99 -25.38
C PRO A 207 -4.87 -13.79 -26.87
N VAL A 208 -3.72 -13.21 -27.19
CA VAL A 208 -3.24 -13.17 -28.57
C VAL A 208 -2.83 -14.58 -29.01
N GLU A 209 -2.86 -14.86 -30.32
CA GLU A 209 -2.58 -16.20 -30.85
C GLU A 209 -1.19 -16.68 -30.42
N GLU A 210 -0.20 -15.79 -30.50
CA GLU A 210 1.21 -16.05 -30.20
C GLU A 210 1.44 -16.39 -28.72
N ALA A 211 0.52 -15.98 -27.83
CA ALA A 211 0.62 -16.17 -26.39
C ALA A 211 -0.20 -17.36 -25.87
N ARG A 212 -0.92 -18.10 -26.71
CA ARG A 212 -1.82 -19.20 -26.27
C ARG A 212 -1.17 -20.24 -25.39
N HIS A 213 0.12 -20.50 -25.57
CA HIS A 213 0.90 -21.46 -24.79
C HIS A 213 1.85 -20.80 -23.77
N HIS A 214 1.77 -19.48 -23.62
CA HIS A 214 2.63 -18.74 -22.71
C HIS A 214 2.40 -19.21 -21.26
N PRO A 215 3.46 -19.49 -20.47
CA PRO A 215 3.31 -20.02 -19.12
C PRO A 215 2.41 -19.18 -18.19
N LEU A 216 2.40 -17.86 -18.35
CA LEU A 216 1.56 -16.94 -17.57
C LEU A 216 0.06 -17.07 -17.85
N LEU A 217 -0.35 -17.73 -18.95
CA LEU A 217 -1.76 -17.95 -19.28
C LEU A 217 -2.24 -19.38 -18.95
N ARG A 218 -1.37 -20.23 -18.39
CA ARG A 218 -1.76 -21.59 -17.98
C ARG A 218 -2.79 -21.54 -16.86
N GLY A 219 -3.91 -22.24 -17.04
CA GLY A 219 -5.01 -22.27 -16.07
C GLY A 219 -5.87 -21.00 -16.06
N VAL A 220 -5.57 -20.00 -16.89
CA VAL A 220 -6.41 -18.80 -17.02
C VAL A 220 -7.63 -19.12 -17.87
N GLY A 221 -8.81 -18.96 -17.28
CA GLY A 221 -10.10 -19.11 -17.95
C GLY A 221 -10.54 -17.86 -18.71
N LYS A 222 -11.86 -17.68 -18.85
CA LYS A 222 -12.43 -16.48 -19.45
C LYS A 222 -12.12 -15.25 -18.60
N MET A 223 -11.52 -14.22 -19.20
CA MET A 223 -11.22 -12.95 -18.55
C MET A 223 -12.33 -11.94 -18.86
N PHE A 224 -12.98 -11.41 -17.83
CA PHE A 224 -14.03 -10.42 -17.95
C PHE A 224 -13.95 -9.45 -16.78
N VAL A 225 -14.07 -8.16 -17.07
CA VAL A 225 -14.24 -7.10 -16.06
C VAL A 225 -15.41 -6.22 -16.46
N PRO A 226 -16.34 -5.87 -15.54
CA PRO A 226 -17.51 -5.05 -15.84
C PRO A 226 -17.18 -3.55 -15.93
N THR A 227 -15.99 -3.22 -16.43
CA THR A 227 -15.45 -1.86 -16.54
C THR A 227 -14.67 -1.68 -17.84
N GLY A 228 -14.45 -0.43 -18.23
CA GLY A 228 -13.54 -0.08 -19.31
C GLY A 228 -12.07 -0.36 -18.97
N ALA A 229 -11.26 -0.58 -20.00
CA ALA A 229 -9.81 -0.72 -19.89
C ALA A 229 -9.12 0.64 -20.01
N TYR A 230 -7.78 0.63 -20.05
CA TYR A 230 -7.00 1.78 -20.49
C TYR A 230 -6.50 1.55 -21.91
N LYS A 231 -6.44 2.61 -22.70
CA LYS A 231 -5.70 2.62 -23.96
C LYS A 231 -4.22 2.46 -23.63
N VAL A 232 -3.54 1.65 -24.44
CA VAL A 232 -2.10 1.41 -24.34
C VAL A 232 -1.51 1.43 -25.74
N ASN A 233 -0.29 1.94 -25.83
CA ASN A 233 0.60 1.98 -26.98
C ASN A 233 1.90 1.25 -26.58
N PRO A 234 1.89 -0.10 -26.51
CA PRO A 234 3.01 -0.87 -26.00
C PRO A 234 4.33 -0.52 -26.70
N MET A 235 5.45 -0.61 -25.98
CA MET A 235 6.76 -0.45 -26.60
C MET A 235 7.02 -1.58 -27.60
N SER A 236 7.88 -1.33 -28.59
CA SER A 236 8.16 -2.30 -29.66
C SER A 236 8.76 -3.63 -29.16
N ASP A 237 9.42 -3.61 -28.00
CA ASP A 237 10.02 -4.75 -27.31
C ASP A 237 9.06 -5.39 -26.29
N SER A 238 7.83 -4.88 -26.16
CA SER A 238 6.81 -5.46 -25.29
C SER A 238 6.28 -6.77 -25.87
N THR A 239 6.21 -7.81 -25.04
CA THR A 239 5.49 -9.05 -25.38
C THR A 239 4.03 -8.90 -24.96
N ILE A 240 3.13 -8.77 -25.94
CA ILE A 240 1.70 -8.66 -25.68
C ILE A 240 1.13 -10.07 -25.45
N LEU A 241 0.46 -10.28 -24.32
CA LEU A 241 -0.15 -11.57 -23.98
C LEU A 241 -1.67 -11.58 -24.19
N VAL A 242 -2.33 -10.47 -23.86
CA VAL A 242 -3.79 -10.33 -23.85
C VAL A 242 -4.16 -8.96 -24.41
N ARG A 243 -5.19 -8.92 -25.26
CA ARG A 243 -5.83 -7.68 -25.73
C ARG A 243 -7.20 -7.52 -25.09
N GLY A 244 -7.57 -6.29 -24.78
CA GLY A 244 -8.91 -5.95 -24.28
C GLY A 244 -9.90 -5.77 -25.43
N GLN A 245 -11.04 -6.45 -25.37
CA GLN A 245 -12.18 -6.26 -26.26
C GLN A 245 -13.30 -5.54 -25.51
N VAL A 246 -13.72 -4.39 -26.00
CA VAL A 246 -14.83 -3.60 -25.45
C VAL A 246 -16.17 -4.24 -25.82
N LEU A 247 -17.07 -4.34 -24.85
CA LEU A 247 -18.40 -4.92 -25.00
C LEU A 247 -19.51 -3.87 -24.82
N ALA A 248 -20.59 -4.04 -25.57
CA ALA A 248 -21.80 -3.22 -25.57
C ALA A 248 -22.70 -3.49 -24.35
N GLY A 249 -22.17 -3.24 -23.15
CA GLY A 249 -22.86 -3.47 -21.89
C GLY A 249 -21.90 -3.94 -20.79
N THR A 250 -22.46 -4.22 -19.61
CA THR A 250 -21.70 -4.55 -18.39
C THR A 250 -21.73 -6.03 -18.01
N THR A 251 -22.19 -6.90 -18.91
CA THR A 251 -22.34 -8.34 -18.65
C THR A 251 -21.37 -9.20 -19.48
N PRO A 252 -21.00 -10.40 -19.01
CA PRO A 252 -20.10 -11.28 -19.75
C PRO A 252 -20.58 -11.68 -21.16
N GLY A 253 -21.90 -11.68 -21.38
CA GLY A 253 -22.54 -12.06 -22.63
C GLY A 253 -22.76 -10.91 -23.62
N ALA A 254 -22.43 -9.67 -23.24
CA ALA A 254 -22.56 -8.52 -24.13
C ALA A 254 -21.73 -8.71 -25.42
N LEU A 255 -22.27 -8.21 -26.53
CA LEU A 255 -21.61 -8.29 -27.83
C LEU A 255 -20.44 -7.31 -27.90
N PRO A 256 -19.38 -7.59 -28.66
CA PRO A 256 -18.31 -6.63 -28.92
C PRO A 256 -18.85 -5.37 -29.63
N LEU A 257 -18.23 -4.21 -29.35
CA LEU A 257 -18.45 -2.96 -30.10
C LEU A 257 -17.42 -2.83 -31.24
N PRO A 258 -17.76 -3.12 -32.51
CA PRO A 258 -16.78 -3.18 -33.59
C PRO A 258 -15.96 -1.90 -33.75
N GLU A 259 -16.60 -0.73 -33.67
CA GLU A 259 -15.98 0.58 -33.84
C GLU A 259 -14.93 0.92 -32.76
N LYS A 260 -14.98 0.24 -31.61
CA LYS A 260 -14.01 0.37 -30.51
C LYS A 260 -13.03 -0.79 -30.44
N ASN A 261 -13.07 -1.73 -31.37
CA ASN A 261 -12.20 -2.92 -31.34
C ASN A 261 -11.36 -3.08 -32.61
N ASP A 262 -11.50 -2.14 -33.56
CA ASP A 262 -10.68 -2.01 -34.77
C ASP A 262 -9.94 -0.65 -34.73
N PRO A 263 -8.91 -0.50 -33.87
CA PRO A 263 -8.21 0.76 -33.62
C PRO A 263 -7.26 1.19 -34.74
#